data_AF-V5GKE5-F1
#
_entry.id   AF-V5GKE5-F1
#
_cell.length_a   1.000
_cell.length_b   1.000
_cell.length_c   1.000
_cell.angle_alpha   90.00
_cell.angle_beta   90.00
_cell.angle_gamma   90.00
#
_symmetry.space_group_name_H-M   'P 1'
#
loop_
_entity.id
_entity.type
_entity.pdbx_description
1 polymer ?
#
loop_
_entity_poly.entity_id
_entity_poly.type
_entity_poly.pdbx_seq_one_letter_code
_entity_poly.pdbx_strand_id
1 'polypeptide(L)'
;LVRYFSSISLGISRKLEMTEINQDQGKISLPNILNELVNGKPEEKKEVIPKWKISKRLTSKETVLSQTNIIVSSLNLAEDAPVRLLKIEELIDHLKQHPEEKHNAVKDGAIRILLRIRKTTTDQIVLEAVNEAFALLGHTDPVPGSGIRILSIDGGGVRGILVIEMLRKLEELTGKPIYKMFDFICGVSTGAIIATLIGLRQNTLDETAEIYKNISTQIFSQSAIKGTSNLVWSHSYYDTALWEKLLKAQWDNRSLIETRRNLEVPKVS
;
A
#
# COMPACT_ATOMS: atom_id res chain seq x y z
N LEU A 1 -9.00 -32.72 -14.29
CA LEU A 1 -8.18 -31.50 -14.53
C LEU A 1 -7.77 -31.26 -16.00
N VAL A 2 -7.91 -32.24 -16.92
CA VAL A 2 -7.70 -32.00 -18.37
C VAL A 2 -9.01 -31.69 -19.14
N ARG A 3 -10.18 -31.87 -18.52
CA ARG A 3 -11.49 -31.64 -19.16
C ARG A 3 -12.11 -30.24 -18.98
N TYR A 4 -11.46 -29.34 -18.22
CA TYR A 4 -11.98 -27.98 -17.99
C TYR A 4 -11.46 -26.93 -19.00
N PHE A 5 -10.43 -27.27 -19.77
CA PHE A 5 -9.77 -26.34 -20.69
C PHE A 5 -10.29 -26.39 -22.14
N SER A 6 -11.26 -27.25 -22.46
CA SER A 6 -11.76 -27.41 -23.84
C SER A 6 -13.04 -26.64 -24.17
N SER A 7 -13.64 -25.90 -23.23
CA SER A 7 -14.95 -25.24 -23.46
C SER A 7 -14.93 -23.71 -23.59
N ILE A 8 -13.77 -23.05 -23.52
CA ILE A 8 -13.68 -21.57 -23.58
C ILE A 8 -13.15 -21.09 -24.94
N SER A 9 -13.66 -21.66 -26.04
CA SER A 9 -13.26 -21.24 -27.41
C SER A 9 -14.42 -20.83 -28.31
N LEU A 10 -15.65 -20.69 -27.81
CA LEU A 10 -16.79 -20.28 -28.63
C LEU A 10 -17.62 -19.23 -27.90
N GLY A 11 -17.49 -17.96 -28.32
CA GLY A 11 -18.40 -16.91 -27.88
C GLY A 11 -17.89 -15.47 -27.92
N ILE A 12 -17.24 -15.04 -29.01
CA ILE A 12 -17.08 -13.59 -29.29
C ILE A 12 -18.26 -13.15 -30.15
N SER A 13 -19.19 -12.37 -29.57
CA SER A 13 -19.82 -11.21 -30.20
C SER A 13 -20.99 -10.70 -29.35
N ARG A 14 -20.83 -9.52 -28.75
CA ARG A 14 -21.77 -8.40 -28.99
C ARG A 14 -21.25 -7.09 -28.41
N LYS A 15 -21.22 -6.13 -29.32
CA LYS A 15 -21.07 -4.68 -29.23
C LYS A 15 -21.97 -4.07 -28.15
N LEU A 16 -21.42 -3.22 -27.28
CA LEU A 16 -22.15 -2.14 -26.61
C LEU A 16 -21.24 -0.90 -26.59
N GLU A 17 -21.77 0.18 -27.15
CA GLU A 17 -21.18 1.51 -27.18
C GLU A 17 -21.16 2.10 -25.76
N MET A 18 -20.03 2.68 -25.37
CA MET A 18 -19.89 3.50 -24.17
C MET A 18 -19.51 4.91 -24.56
N THR A 19 -20.35 5.83 -24.13
CA THR A 19 -20.16 7.28 -24.10
C THR A 19 -18.94 7.66 -23.24
N GLU A 20 -18.18 8.61 -23.76
CA GLU A 20 -16.97 9.17 -23.14
C GLU A 20 -17.28 9.87 -21.82
N ILE A 21 -16.54 9.51 -20.77
CA ILE A 21 -16.31 10.37 -19.61
C ILE A 21 -14.80 10.41 -19.38
N ASN A 22 -14.22 11.59 -19.63
CA ASN A 22 -12.84 11.94 -19.36
C ASN A 22 -12.53 11.81 -17.86
N GLN A 23 -11.62 10.91 -17.51
CA GLN A 23 -10.82 11.00 -16.28
C GLN A 23 -9.36 10.74 -16.64
N ASP A 24 -8.64 11.85 -16.76
CA ASP A 24 -7.20 11.92 -16.87
C ASP A 24 -6.60 11.61 -15.49
N GLN A 25 -6.34 10.32 -15.25
CA GLN A 25 -5.40 9.87 -14.22
C GLN A 25 -4.27 9.14 -14.94
N GLY A 26 -3.06 9.66 -14.75
CA GLY A 26 -1.85 9.25 -15.47
C GLY A 26 -1.66 7.74 -15.55
N LYS A 27 -2.07 7.15 -16.67
CA LYS A 27 -1.66 5.81 -17.10
C LYS A 27 -0.20 5.89 -17.52
N ILE A 28 0.70 5.56 -16.61
CA ILE A 28 2.09 5.27 -17.00
C ILE A 28 2.07 3.92 -17.70
N SER A 29 2.30 3.91 -19.01
CA SER A 29 2.32 2.68 -19.79
C SER A 29 3.63 1.92 -19.54
N LEU A 30 3.51 0.67 -19.09
CA LEU A 30 4.62 -0.29 -18.91
C LEU A 30 5.60 -0.36 -20.10
N PRO A 31 5.17 -0.24 -21.38
CA PRO A 31 6.07 -0.23 -22.55
C PRO A 31 7.17 0.83 -22.50
N ASN A 32 6.89 2.03 -21.97
CA ASN A 32 7.87 3.13 -21.96
C ASN A 32 8.98 2.91 -20.94
N ILE A 33 8.64 2.36 -19.77
CA ILE A 33 9.61 1.97 -18.73
C ILE A 33 10.51 0.82 -19.21
N LEU A 34 9.95 -0.08 -20.03
CA LEU A 34 10.64 -1.24 -20.61
C LEU A 34 11.70 -0.83 -21.66
N ASN A 35 11.45 0.18 -22.48
CA ASN A 35 12.44 0.67 -23.46
C ASN A 35 13.63 1.38 -22.79
N GLU A 36 13.42 2.10 -21.69
CA GLU A 36 14.51 2.66 -20.88
C GLU A 36 15.33 1.59 -20.13
N LEU A 37 14.71 0.45 -19.79
CA LEU A 37 15.38 -0.69 -19.14
C LEU A 37 16.31 -1.47 -20.08
N VAL A 38 15.94 -1.58 -21.36
CA VAL A 38 16.73 -2.31 -22.36
C VAL A 38 17.85 -1.45 -22.95
N ASN A 39 17.65 -0.13 -23.03
CA ASN A 39 18.60 0.82 -23.65
C ASN A 39 19.23 1.85 -22.69
N GLY A 40 19.02 1.70 -21.38
CA GLY A 40 19.51 2.64 -20.36
C GLY A 40 21.03 2.63 -20.22
N LYS A 41 21.65 3.80 -20.40
CA LYS A 41 23.08 4.04 -20.12
C LYS A 41 23.44 3.60 -18.68
N PRO A 42 24.69 3.18 -18.43
CA PRO A 42 25.13 2.83 -17.08
C PRO A 42 24.86 3.99 -16.12
N GLU A 43 24.05 3.73 -15.09
CA GLU A 43 23.76 4.69 -14.02
C GLU A 43 25.06 5.06 -13.29
N GLU A 44 25.34 6.36 -13.20
CA GLU A 44 26.39 6.89 -12.33
C GLU A 44 26.11 6.47 -10.89
N LYS A 45 27.13 5.89 -10.24
CA LYS A 45 27.09 5.50 -8.83
C LYS A 45 26.79 6.75 -7.98
N LYS A 46 25.53 6.95 -7.58
CA LYS A 46 25.20 7.90 -6.53
C LYS A 46 25.87 7.40 -5.25
N GLU A 47 26.76 8.21 -4.68
CA GLU A 47 27.39 7.92 -3.40
C GLU A 47 26.29 7.68 -2.34
N VAL A 48 26.17 6.44 -1.88
CA VAL A 48 25.32 6.10 -0.76
C VAL A 48 25.99 6.66 0.49
N ILE A 49 25.58 7.85 0.91
CA ILE A 49 26.01 8.41 2.20
C ILE A 49 25.54 7.41 3.28
N PRO A 50 26.45 6.77 4.02
CA PRO A 50 26.05 5.79 5.01
C PRO A 50 25.26 6.48 6.13
N LYS A 51 24.17 5.87 6.59
CA LYS A 51 23.19 6.45 7.52
C LYS A 51 23.81 7.04 8.81
N TRP A 52 25.00 6.61 9.22
CA TRP A 52 25.72 7.14 10.38
C TRP A 52 26.43 8.49 10.13
N LYS A 53 26.63 8.91 8.87
CA LYS A 53 27.17 10.23 8.50
C LYS A 53 26.11 11.34 8.49
N ILE A 54 24.83 10.99 8.52
CA ILE A 54 23.74 11.95 8.71
C ILE A 54 23.68 12.22 10.20
N SER A 55 24.36 13.29 10.63
CA SER A 55 24.26 13.81 11.99
C SER A 55 22.78 14.14 12.28
N LYS A 56 22.07 13.23 12.95
CA LYS A 56 20.87 13.62 13.69
C LYS A 56 21.35 14.67 14.69
N ARG A 57 20.88 15.92 14.58
CA ARG A 57 21.01 16.87 15.68
C ARG A 57 20.54 16.14 16.93
N LEU A 58 21.42 16.05 17.93
CA LEU A 58 21.10 15.47 19.23
C LEU A 58 20.13 16.42 19.94
N THR A 59 18.85 16.35 19.57
CA THR A 59 17.78 17.04 20.29
C THR A 59 17.55 16.30 21.61
N SER A 60 17.49 17.03 22.72
CA SER A 60 17.26 16.39 24.03
C SER A 60 15.84 15.82 24.09
N LYS A 61 15.66 14.72 24.84
CA LYS A 61 14.34 14.11 25.04
C LYS A 61 13.33 15.10 25.63
N GLU A 62 13.78 15.97 26.52
CA GLU A 62 12.94 17.01 27.12
C GLU A 62 12.45 18.03 26.10
N THR A 63 13.29 18.36 25.11
CA THR A 63 12.91 19.27 24.02
C THR A 63 11.85 18.64 23.14
N VAL A 64 12.03 17.36 22.76
CA VAL A 64 11.06 16.64 21.92
C VAL A 64 9.73 16.48 22.64
N LEU A 65 9.74 16.15 23.94
CA LEU A 65 8.52 16.10 24.75
C LEU A 65 7.81 17.45 24.81
N SER A 66 8.55 18.54 25.07
CA SER A 66 7.98 19.89 25.09
C SER A 66 7.32 20.24 23.74
N GLN A 67 7.96 19.87 22.63
CA GLN A 67 7.40 20.04 21.29
C GLN A 67 6.12 19.22 21.10
N THR A 68 6.09 17.96 21.53
CA THR A 68 4.88 17.11 21.51
C THR A 68 3.71 17.83 22.19
N ASN A 69 3.93 18.36 23.40
CA ASN A 69 2.90 19.01 24.19
C ASN A 69 2.38 20.29 23.50
N ILE A 70 3.28 21.09 22.90
CA ILE A 70 2.93 22.30 22.15
C ILE A 70 2.08 21.95 20.93
N ILE A 71 2.48 20.93 20.15
CA ILE A 71 1.76 20.51 18.95
C ILE A 71 0.34 20.06 19.33
N VAL A 72 0.19 19.17 20.33
CA VAL A 72 -1.11 18.68 20.78
C VAL A 72 -1.99 19.81 21.32
N SER A 73 -1.41 20.74 22.07
CA SER A 73 -2.13 21.93 22.58
C SER A 73 -2.60 22.84 21.44
N SER A 74 -1.75 23.09 20.45
CA SER A 74 -2.09 23.92 19.29
C SER A 74 -3.17 23.27 18.42
N LEU A 75 -3.15 21.94 18.28
CA LEU A 75 -4.19 21.18 17.59
C LEU A 75 -5.55 21.29 18.29
N ASN A 76 -5.56 21.33 19.62
CA ASN A 76 -6.79 21.49 20.40
C ASN A 76 -7.45 22.87 20.19
N LEU A 77 -6.65 23.91 19.95
CA LEU A 77 -7.10 25.29 19.75
C LEU A 77 -7.49 25.58 18.29
N ALA A 78 -7.17 24.69 17.34
CA ALA A 78 -7.48 24.89 15.93
C ALA A 78 -8.99 24.74 15.64
N GLU A 79 -9.64 25.84 15.24
CA GLU A 79 -11.07 25.87 14.90
C GLU A 79 -11.31 25.71 13.39
N ASP A 80 -10.54 26.42 12.56
CA ASP A 80 -10.71 26.43 11.11
C ASP A 80 -10.16 25.16 10.44
N ALA A 81 -10.84 24.69 9.39
CA ALA A 81 -10.43 23.52 8.61
C ALA A 81 -8.97 23.58 8.09
N PRO A 82 -8.49 24.67 7.44
CA PRO A 82 -7.10 24.74 6.99
C PRO A 82 -6.09 24.74 8.13
N VAL A 83 -6.42 25.39 9.26
CA VAL A 83 -5.56 25.42 10.45
C VAL A 83 -5.50 24.03 11.09
N ARG A 84 -6.64 23.34 11.19
CA ARG A 84 -6.69 21.94 11.66
C ARG A 84 -5.84 21.04 10.79
N LEU A 85 -5.97 21.12 9.48
CA LEU A 85 -5.15 20.33 8.56
C LEU A 85 -3.66 20.57 8.83
N LEU A 86 -3.22 21.82 8.85
CA LEU A 86 -1.82 22.17 9.16
C LEU A 86 -1.35 21.57 10.49
N LYS A 87 -2.15 21.67 11.56
CA LYS A 87 -1.78 21.12 12.87
C LYS A 87 -1.80 19.60 12.94
N ILE A 88 -2.64 18.95 12.15
CA ILE A 88 -2.63 17.49 12.02
C ILE A 88 -1.38 17.04 11.26
N GLU A 89 -1.01 17.73 10.17
CA GLU A 89 0.22 17.43 9.42
C GLU A 89 1.48 17.65 10.29
N GLU A 90 1.54 18.74 11.06
CA GLU A 90 2.62 18.96 12.04
C GLU A 90 2.73 17.80 13.04
N LEU A 91 1.61 17.28 13.54
CA LEU A 91 1.58 16.11 14.42
C LEU A 91 2.05 14.84 13.72
N ILE A 92 1.60 14.60 12.48
CA ILE A 92 1.99 13.44 11.67
C ILE A 92 3.50 13.44 11.44
N ASP A 93 4.06 14.57 11.00
CA ASP A 93 5.48 14.71 10.74
C ASP A 93 6.32 14.55 12.01
N HIS A 94 5.86 15.12 13.12
CA HIS A 94 6.51 14.96 14.43
C HIS A 94 6.53 13.49 14.86
N LEU A 95 5.41 12.77 14.75
CA LEU A 95 5.34 11.34 15.10
C LEU A 95 6.15 10.44 14.16
N LYS A 96 6.29 10.79 12.88
CA LYS A 96 7.18 10.10 11.94
C LYS A 96 8.65 10.28 12.32
N GLN A 97 9.03 11.47 12.78
CA GLN A 97 10.41 11.79 13.20
C GLN A 97 10.75 11.25 14.59
N HIS A 98 9.76 11.23 15.51
CA HIS A 98 9.88 10.87 16.91
C HIS A 98 8.83 9.83 17.35
N PRO A 99 8.91 8.57 16.87
CA PRO A 99 7.95 7.53 17.22
C PRO A 99 7.83 7.24 18.73
N GLU A 100 8.90 7.51 19.49
CA GLU A 100 8.94 7.38 20.95
C GLU A 100 7.92 8.27 21.68
N GLU A 101 7.52 9.40 21.08
CA GLU A 101 6.60 10.37 21.68
C GLU A 101 5.12 10.00 21.52
N LYS A 102 4.82 8.93 20.80
CA LYS A 102 3.46 8.43 20.61
C LYS A 102 2.70 8.31 21.94
N HIS A 103 3.34 7.74 22.95
CA HIS A 103 2.70 7.54 24.26
C HIS A 103 2.37 8.88 24.93
N ASN A 104 3.28 9.85 24.86
CA ASN A 104 3.09 11.18 25.45
C ASN A 104 1.99 11.95 24.71
N ALA A 105 1.97 11.92 23.38
CA ALA A 105 0.89 12.52 22.59
C ALA A 105 -0.49 11.94 22.94
N VAL A 106 -0.59 10.62 23.15
CA VAL A 106 -1.83 9.97 23.60
C VAL A 106 -2.21 10.42 25.01
N LYS A 107 -1.25 10.49 25.94
CA LYS A 107 -1.46 10.96 27.32
C LYS A 107 -1.98 12.40 27.36
N ASP A 108 -1.47 13.24 26.47
CA ASP A 108 -1.89 14.64 26.33
C ASP A 108 -3.23 14.80 25.59
N GLY A 109 -3.86 13.69 25.19
CA GLY A 109 -5.21 13.67 24.66
C GLY A 109 -5.32 13.79 23.15
N ALA A 110 -4.24 13.58 22.39
CA ALA A 110 -4.26 13.67 20.92
C ALA A 110 -5.40 12.84 20.30
N ILE A 111 -5.62 11.60 20.75
CA ILE A 111 -6.73 10.76 20.26
C ILE A 111 -8.09 11.41 20.52
N ARG A 112 -8.32 11.95 21.72
CA ARG A 112 -9.59 12.61 22.08
C ARG A 112 -9.84 13.84 21.20
N ILE A 113 -8.81 14.64 20.94
CA ILE A 113 -8.88 15.84 20.11
C ILE A 113 -9.19 15.46 18.66
N LEU A 114 -8.47 14.49 18.10
CA LEU A 114 -8.70 13.98 16.74
C LEU A 114 -10.10 13.38 16.59
N LEU A 115 -10.61 12.64 17.59
CA LEU A 115 -11.99 12.12 17.59
C LEU A 115 -13.02 13.24 17.56
N ARG A 116 -12.78 14.35 18.27
CA ARG A 116 -13.65 15.53 18.23
C ARG A 116 -13.61 16.19 16.85
N ILE A 117 -12.42 16.36 16.26
CA ILE A 117 -12.26 16.93 14.91
C ILE A 117 -12.99 16.07 13.87
N ARG A 118 -12.80 14.75 13.91
CA ARG A 118 -13.47 13.80 13.00
C ARG A 118 -15.00 13.89 13.05
N LYS A 119 -15.56 14.18 14.23
CA LYS A 119 -17.03 14.31 14.41
C LYS A 119 -17.58 15.65 13.92
N THR A 120 -16.76 16.70 13.87
CA THR A 120 -17.22 18.07 13.56
C THR A 120 -16.87 18.53 12.16
N THR A 121 -15.86 17.94 11.53
CA THR A 121 -15.42 18.32 10.18
C THR A 121 -16.22 17.57 9.11
N THR A 122 -16.53 18.26 8.02
CA THR A 122 -17.03 17.67 6.76
C THR A 122 -15.96 17.68 5.66
N ASP A 123 -14.82 18.32 5.91
CA ASP A 123 -13.70 18.39 4.98
C ASP A 123 -13.01 17.03 4.86
N GLN A 124 -13.02 16.48 3.65
CA GLN A 124 -12.46 15.17 3.34
C GLN A 124 -10.94 15.12 3.58
N ILE A 125 -10.19 16.17 3.23
CA ILE A 125 -8.73 16.19 3.39
C ILE A 125 -8.35 16.15 4.86
N VAL A 126 -9.10 16.87 5.69
CA VAL A 126 -8.94 16.83 7.15
C VAL A 126 -9.23 15.42 7.68
N LEU A 127 -10.30 14.77 7.21
CA LEU A 127 -10.63 13.39 7.62
C LEU A 127 -9.51 12.41 7.25
N GLU A 128 -8.97 12.51 6.04
CA GLU A 128 -7.85 11.69 5.57
C GLU A 128 -6.61 11.85 6.47
N ALA A 129 -6.23 13.09 6.78
CA ALA A 129 -5.11 13.39 7.68
C ALA A 129 -5.36 12.84 9.10
N VAL A 130 -6.58 13.00 9.63
CA VAL A 130 -6.95 12.44 10.94
C VAL A 130 -6.77 10.91 10.98
N ASN A 131 -7.10 10.19 9.89
CA ASN A 131 -6.95 8.74 9.85
C ASN A 131 -5.49 8.28 9.81
N GLU A 132 -4.62 9.01 9.11
CA GLU A 132 -3.17 8.75 9.19
C GLU A 132 -2.64 9.00 10.61
N ALA A 133 -3.04 10.10 11.24
CA ALA A 133 -2.67 10.41 12.61
C ALA A 133 -3.15 9.33 13.60
N PHE A 134 -4.38 8.82 13.43
CA PHE A 134 -4.86 7.69 14.23
C PHE A 134 -4.03 6.42 14.03
N ALA A 135 -3.63 6.13 12.79
CA ALA A 135 -2.78 4.97 12.51
C ALA A 135 -1.41 5.09 13.21
N LEU A 136 -0.79 6.28 13.18
CA LEU A 136 0.45 6.58 13.90
C LEU A 136 0.28 6.41 15.42
N LEU A 137 -0.82 6.95 15.96
CA LEU A 137 -1.17 6.87 17.37
C LEU A 137 -1.67 5.47 17.79
N GLY A 138 -1.81 4.52 16.86
CA GLY A 138 -2.29 3.16 17.15
C GLY A 138 -3.76 3.12 17.58
N HIS A 139 -4.52 4.15 17.23
CA HIS A 139 -5.96 4.16 17.42
C HIS A 139 -6.64 3.38 16.29
N THR A 140 -7.57 2.50 16.66
CA THR A 140 -8.35 1.72 15.70
C THR A 140 -9.82 1.82 16.06
N ASP A 141 -10.65 2.10 15.07
CA ASP A 141 -12.10 2.07 15.24
C ASP A 141 -12.60 0.66 15.56
N PRO A 142 -13.72 0.54 16.31
CA PRO A 142 -14.38 -0.74 16.47
C PRO A 142 -14.83 -1.29 15.10
N VAL A 143 -14.82 -2.61 14.96
CA VAL A 143 -15.29 -3.26 13.73
C VAL A 143 -16.80 -3.07 13.56
N PRO A 144 -17.29 -2.92 12.32
CA PRO A 144 -18.70 -2.65 12.05
C PRO A 144 -19.65 -3.83 12.31
N GLY A 145 -19.12 -5.05 12.49
CA GLY A 145 -19.90 -6.28 12.65
C GLY A 145 -19.51 -7.11 13.88
N SER A 146 -20.02 -8.34 13.94
CA SER A 146 -19.81 -9.27 15.07
C SER A 146 -18.37 -9.79 15.23
N GLY A 147 -17.43 -9.36 14.38
CA GLY A 147 -16.03 -9.77 14.43
C GLY A 147 -15.19 -9.13 13.33
N ILE A 148 -13.87 -9.33 13.42
CA ILE A 148 -12.90 -8.91 12.41
C ILE A 148 -12.89 -9.92 11.27
N ARG A 149 -13.05 -9.47 10.03
CA ARG A 149 -12.95 -10.30 8.82
C ARG A 149 -11.54 -10.20 8.26
N ILE A 150 -10.86 -11.34 8.18
CA ILE A 150 -9.47 -11.42 7.74
C ILE A 150 -9.37 -12.26 6.47
N LEU A 151 -8.73 -11.72 5.43
CA LEU A 151 -8.28 -12.46 4.27
C LEU A 151 -6.79 -12.75 4.42
N SER A 152 -6.42 -14.03 4.47
CA SER A 152 -5.02 -14.46 4.51
C SER A 152 -4.67 -15.21 3.22
N ILE A 153 -3.59 -14.80 2.56
CA ILE A 153 -3.15 -15.36 1.29
C ILE A 153 -1.76 -15.96 1.43
N ASP A 154 -1.69 -17.28 1.27
CA ASP A 154 -0.43 -18.02 1.32
C ASP A 154 0.46 -17.75 0.10
N GLY A 155 1.75 -18.05 0.26
CA GLY A 155 2.70 -18.09 -0.83
C GLY A 155 2.49 -19.32 -1.72
N GLY A 156 2.84 -19.22 -3.00
CA GLY A 156 2.64 -20.35 -3.90
C GLY A 156 3.38 -20.32 -5.24
N GLY A 157 4.18 -19.28 -5.50
CA GLY A 157 4.70 -19.00 -6.85
C GLY A 157 3.54 -18.85 -7.83
N VAL A 158 3.71 -19.27 -9.09
CA VAL A 158 2.72 -19.15 -10.18
C VAL A 158 1.28 -19.58 -9.85
N ARG A 159 1.09 -20.41 -8.80
CA ARG A 159 -0.24 -20.77 -8.25
C ARG A 159 -1.04 -19.58 -7.71
N GLY A 160 -0.45 -18.39 -7.58
CA GLY A 160 -1.17 -17.16 -7.25
C GLY A 160 -2.35 -16.86 -8.19
N ILE A 161 -2.28 -17.28 -9.46
CA ILE A 161 -3.41 -17.17 -10.40
C ILE A 161 -4.65 -17.91 -9.88
N LEU A 162 -4.49 -19.09 -9.26
CA LEU A 162 -5.60 -19.83 -8.68
C LEU A 162 -6.27 -19.05 -7.54
N VAL A 163 -5.48 -18.35 -6.72
CA VAL A 163 -6.01 -17.48 -5.67
C VAL A 163 -6.86 -16.37 -6.28
N ILE A 164 -6.39 -15.73 -7.34
CA ILE A 164 -7.12 -14.65 -8.01
C ILE A 164 -8.44 -15.17 -8.60
N GLU A 165 -8.45 -16.37 -9.20
CA GLU A 165 -9.69 -17.01 -9.67
C GLU A 165 -10.68 -17.30 -8.53
N MET A 166 -10.20 -17.79 -7.37
CA MET A 166 -11.05 -18.02 -6.20
C MET A 166 -11.64 -16.72 -5.67
N LEU A 167 -10.84 -15.65 -5.61
CA LEU A 167 -11.30 -14.32 -5.23
C LEU A 167 -12.34 -13.78 -6.23
N ARG A 168 -12.18 -14.06 -7.53
CA ARG A 168 -13.15 -13.64 -8.56
C ARG A 168 -14.48 -14.32 -8.33
N LYS A 169 -14.46 -15.62 -8.02
CA LYS A 169 -15.68 -16.34 -7.71
C LYS A 169 -16.36 -15.80 -6.44
N LEU A 170 -15.57 -15.35 -5.47
CA LEU A 170 -16.08 -14.71 -4.26
C LEU A 170 -16.75 -13.35 -4.57
N GLU A 171 -16.13 -12.49 -5.40
CA GLU A 171 -16.74 -11.24 -5.85
C GLU A 171 -18.05 -11.49 -6.61
N GLU A 172 -18.10 -12.49 -7.51
CA GLU A 172 -19.32 -12.87 -8.24
C GLU A 172 -20.46 -13.30 -7.31
N LEU A 173 -20.16 -14.11 -6.30
CA LEU A 173 -21.17 -14.63 -5.37
C LEU A 173 -21.70 -13.55 -4.40
N THR A 174 -20.88 -12.55 -4.09
CA THR A 174 -21.21 -11.54 -3.08
C THR A 174 -21.64 -10.20 -3.69
N GLY A 175 -21.30 -9.94 -4.95
CA GLY A 175 -21.49 -8.66 -5.61
C GLY A 175 -20.65 -7.53 -5.02
N LYS A 176 -19.61 -7.84 -4.24
CA LYS A 176 -18.76 -6.85 -3.55
C LYS A 176 -17.30 -7.05 -3.93
N PRO A 177 -16.53 -5.97 -4.10
CA PRO A 177 -15.10 -6.10 -4.34
C PRO A 177 -14.36 -6.58 -3.08
N ILE A 178 -13.25 -7.31 -3.24
CA ILE A 178 -12.51 -7.93 -2.13
C ILE A 178 -12.18 -6.91 -1.02
N TYR A 179 -11.70 -5.72 -1.36
CA TYR A 179 -11.29 -4.72 -0.37
C TYR A 179 -12.42 -4.17 0.51
N LYS A 180 -13.69 -4.36 0.13
CA LYS A 180 -14.87 -4.02 0.95
C LYS A 180 -15.37 -5.18 1.81
N MET A 181 -14.88 -6.40 1.55
CA MET A 181 -15.33 -7.60 2.24
C MET A 181 -14.52 -7.92 3.49
N PHE A 182 -13.28 -7.44 3.59
CA PHE A 182 -12.37 -7.76 4.68
C PHE A 182 -11.87 -6.50 5.37
N ASP A 183 -11.70 -6.58 6.70
CA ASP A 183 -11.20 -5.47 7.51
C ASP A 183 -9.65 -5.49 7.56
N PHE A 184 -9.06 -6.67 7.34
CA PHE A 184 -7.63 -6.90 7.29
C PHE A 184 -7.29 -7.92 6.19
N ILE A 185 -6.29 -7.61 5.37
CA ILE A 185 -5.76 -8.50 4.33
C ILE A 185 -4.28 -8.73 4.60
N CYS A 186 -3.84 -9.98 4.68
CA CYS A 186 -2.44 -10.30 4.85
C CYS A 186 -1.98 -11.35 3.86
N GLY A 187 -0.70 -11.37 3.55
CA GLY A 187 -0.15 -12.44 2.73
C GLY A 187 1.36 -12.54 2.76
N VAL A 188 1.87 -13.69 2.35
CA VAL A 188 3.31 -13.96 2.30
C VAL A 188 3.76 -14.25 0.87
N SER A 189 4.92 -13.72 0.47
CA SER A 189 5.47 -13.90 -0.88
C SER A 189 4.45 -13.49 -1.97
N THR A 190 4.03 -14.42 -2.85
CA THR A 190 2.94 -14.23 -3.82
C THR A 190 1.69 -13.61 -3.20
N GLY A 191 1.31 -14.05 -1.99
CA GLY A 191 0.15 -13.51 -1.30
C GLY A 191 0.30 -12.05 -0.89
N ALA A 192 1.51 -11.59 -0.54
CA ALA A 192 1.77 -10.19 -0.21
C ALA A 192 1.55 -9.26 -1.42
N ILE A 193 1.95 -9.73 -2.60
CA ILE A 193 1.75 -9.00 -3.86
C ILE A 193 0.26 -8.88 -4.16
N ILE A 194 -0.46 -10.01 -4.11
CA ILE A 194 -1.90 -10.04 -4.36
C ILE A 194 -2.63 -9.16 -3.33
N ALA A 195 -2.31 -9.29 -2.04
CA ALA A 195 -2.87 -8.47 -0.96
C ALA A 195 -2.65 -6.97 -1.18
N THR A 196 -1.47 -6.58 -1.67
CA THR A 196 -1.14 -5.19 -1.99
C THR A 196 -1.97 -4.67 -3.17
N LEU A 197 -2.06 -5.44 -4.26
CA LEU A 197 -2.81 -5.06 -5.46
C LEU A 197 -4.31 -4.93 -5.18
N ILE A 198 -4.91 -5.92 -4.52
CA ILE A 198 -6.36 -5.90 -4.28
C ILE A 198 -6.74 -5.02 -3.09
N GLY A 199 -5.91 -4.95 -2.05
CA GLY A 199 -6.21 -4.25 -0.81
C GLY A 199 -5.83 -2.78 -0.88
N LEU A 200 -4.56 -2.50 -1.18
CA LEU A 200 -4.03 -1.14 -1.11
C LEU A 200 -4.21 -0.35 -2.42
N ARG A 201 -4.01 -0.98 -3.59
CA ARG A 201 -4.29 -0.35 -4.89
C ARG A 201 -5.75 -0.44 -5.30
N GLN A 202 -6.53 -1.32 -4.66
CA GLN A 202 -7.94 -1.58 -5.00
C GLN A 202 -8.11 -1.96 -6.49
N ASN A 203 -7.10 -2.62 -7.08
CA ASN A 203 -7.17 -3.10 -8.46
C ASN A 203 -8.31 -4.11 -8.63
N THR A 204 -8.86 -4.15 -9.84
CA THR A 204 -9.76 -5.24 -10.21
C THR A 204 -9.00 -6.57 -10.24
N LEU A 205 -9.71 -7.69 -10.11
CA LEU A 205 -9.07 -9.00 -10.16
C LEU A 205 -8.49 -9.33 -11.53
N ASP A 206 -9.01 -8.73 -12.60
CA ASP A 206 -8.45 -8.87 -13.96
C ASP A 206 -7.12 -8.12 -14.11
N GLU A 207 -7.06 -6.87 -13.66
CA GLU A 207 -5.80 -6.11 -13.58
C GLU A 207 -4.79 -6.83 -12.68
N THR A 208 -5.25 -7.35 -11.54
CA THR A 208 -4.40 -8.10 -10.60
C THR A 208 -3.83 -9.34 -11.27
N ALA A 209 -4.63 -10.09 -12.03
CA ALA A 209 -4.17 -11.27 -12.77
C ALA A 209 -3.12 -10.90 -13.82
N GLU A 210 -3.33 -9.82 -14.57
CA GLU A 210 -2.40 -9.34 -15.59
C GLU A 210 -1.06 -8.90 -14.98
N ILE A 211 -1.11 -8.02 -13.97
CA ILE A 211 0.08 -7.54 -13.25
C ILE A 211 0.82 -8.73 -12.63
N TYR A 212 0.11 -9.63 -11.96
CA TYR A 212 0.71 -10.80 -11.34
C TYR A 212 1.36 -11.74 -12.35
N LYS A 213 0.74 -11.97 -13.51
CA LYS A 213 1.30 -12.78 -14.60
C LYS A 213 2.56 -12.14 -15.17
N ASN A 214 2.57 -10.82 -15.37
CA ASN A 214 3.73 -10.09 -15.86
C ASN A 214 4.90 -10.18 -14.88
N ILE A 215 4.65 -9.92 -13.59
CA ILE A 215 5.62 -10.07 -12.50
C ILE A 215 6.16 -11.51 -12.49
N SER A 216 5.27 -12.50 -12.42
CA SER A 216 5.62 -13.92 -12.37
C SER A 216 6.47 -14.35 -13.57
N THR A 217 6.13 -13.92 -14.78
CA THR A 217 6.88 -14.27 -15.99
C THR A 217 8.29 -13.72 -15.94
N GLN A 218 8.48 -12.47 -15.50
CA GLN A 218 9.82 -11.88 -15.38
C GLN A 218 10.67 -12.58 -14.32
N ILE A 219 10.08 -12.97 -13.21
CA ILE A 219 10.80 -13.63 -12.10
C ILE A 219 11.14 -15.08 -12.43
N PHE A 220 10.19 -15.85 -12.95
CA PHE A 220 10.38 -17.29 -13.17
C PHE A 220 11.05 -17.62 -14.50
N SER A 221 11.04 -16.73 -15.50
CA SER A 221 11.79 -16.93 -16.75
C SER A 221 13.30 -16.79 -16.56
N GLN A 222 13.76 -15.94 -15.64
CA GLN A 222 15.18 -15.84 -15.31
C GLN A 222 15.73 -17.11 -14.64
N SER A 223 14.90 -17.83 -13.88
CA SER A 223 15.29 -19.10 -13.25
C SER A 223 15.48 -20.24 -14.25
N ALA A 224 14.75 -20.25 -15.37
CA ALA A 224 14.84 -21.30 -16.38
C ALA A 224 16.13 -21.23 -17.22
N ILE A 225 16.65 -20.03 -17.49
CA ILE A 225 17.83 -19.82 -18.34
C ILE A 225 19.16 -20.03 -17.56
N LYS A 226 19.16 -19.85 -16.23
CA LYS A 226 20.33 -20.06 -15.35
C LYS A 226 20.32 -21.42 -14.62
N GLY A 227 19.39 -22.32 -14.96
CA GLY A 227 19.06 -23.53 -14.22
C GLY A 227 20.12 -24.64 -14.14
N THR A 228 21.35 -24.43 -14.65
CA THR A 228 22.44 -25.41 -14.57
C THR A 228 23.79 -24.88 -14.08
N SER A 229 23.94 -23.58 -13.78
CA SER A 229 25.27 -23.03 -13.43
C SER A 229 25.43 -22.38 -12.05
N ASN A 230 24.36 -21.99 -11.34
CA ASN A 230 24.50 -21.20 -10.10
C ASN A 230 23.82 -21.81 -8.86
N LEU A 231 23.91 -23.13 -8.68
CA LEU A 231 23.38 -23.80 -7.49
C LEU A 231 24.12 -23.42 -6.17
N VAL A 232 25.20 -22.62 -6.22
CA VAL A 232 26.11 -22.44 -5.07
C VAL A 232 26.42 -20.97 -4.68
N TRP A 233 25.96 -19.92 -5.39
CA TRP A 233 26.54 -18.57 -5.18
C TRP A 233 25.61 -17.35 -5.01
N SER A 234 24.36 -17.53 -4.55
CA SER A 234 23.59 -16.39 -4.02
C SER A 234 22.46 -16.84 -3.08
N HIS A 235 22.46 -16.34 -1.84
CA HIS A 235 21.49 -16.66 -0.78
C HIS A 235 20.07 -16.06 -0.99
N SER A 236 19.72 -15.64 -2.21
CA SER A 236 18.33 -15.33 -2.58
C SER A 236 18.01 -16.02 -3.91
N TYR A 237 16.92 -16.80 -3.92
CA TYR A 237 16.38 -17.46 -5.12
C TYR A 237 15.87 -16.46 -6.18
N TYR A 238 16.01 -15.15 -5.92
CA TYR A 238 15.41 -14.04 -6.65
C TYR A 238 16.40 -12.88 -6.79
N ASP A 239 16.35 -12.19 -7.93
CA ASP A 239 17.01 -10.90 -8.13
C ASP A 239 16.25 -9.82 -7.34
N THR A 240 16.78 -9.47 -6.16
CA THR A 240 16.21 -8.47 -5.25
C THR A 240 16.10 -7.09 -5.89
N ALA A 241 17.00 -6.74 -6.81
CA ALA A 241 17.00 -5.42 -7.44
C ALA A 241 15.84 -5.27 -8.43
N LEU A 242 15.51 -6.33 -9.17
CA LEU A 242 14.32 -6.36 -10.04
C LEU A 242 13.03 -6.23 -9.22
N TRP A 243 12.95 -6.94 -8.09
CA TRP A 243 11.80 -6.85 -7.17
C TRP A 243 11.61 -5.45 -6.62
N GLU A 244 12.67 -4.83 -6.09
CA GLU A 244 12.59 -3.47 -5.58
C GLU A 244 12.17 -2.47 -6.66
N LYS A 245 12.68 -2.63 -7.89
CA LYS A 245 12.33 -1.74 -9.00
C LYS A 245 10.86 -1.89 -9.40
N LEU A 246 10.35 -3.12 -9.48
CA LEU A 246 8.93 -3.38 -9.78
C LEU A 246 8.02 -2.85 -8.67
N LEU A 247 8.39 -3.04 -7.41
CA LEU A 247 7.64 -2.52 -6.26
C LEU A 247 7.64 -0.99 -6.24
N LYS A 248 8.80 -0.34 -6.44
CA LYS A 248 8.90 1.14 -6.52
C LYS A 248 8.09 1.70 -7.69
N ALA A 249 8.12 1.04 -8.85
CA ALA A 249 7.34 1.45 -10.01
C ALA A 249 5.83 1.39 -9.78
N GLN A 250 5.35 0.45 -8.94
CA GLN A 250 3.94 0.30 -8.61
C GLN A 250 3.49 1.13 -7.40
N TRP A 251 4.40 1.43 -6.47
CA TRP A 251 4.04 1.93 -5.13
C TRP A 251 4.56 3.33 -4.80
N ASP A 252 5.43 3.90 -5.64
CA ASP A 252 6.18 5.13 -5.31
C ASP A 252 6.96 4.95 -3.97
N ASN A 253 7.57 6.02 -3.44
CA ASN A 253 8.25 5.99 -2.13
C ASN A 253 7.29 6.18 -0.93
N ARG A 254 6.02 5.75 -1.05
CA ARG A 254 5.00 5.93 0.00
C ARG A 254 5.10 4.90 1.12
N SER A 255 4.84 5.35 2.34
CA SER A 255 4.75 4.46 3.51
C SER A 255 3.40 3.74 3.56
N LEU A 256 3.37 2.51 4.09
CA LEU A 256 2.10 1.79 4.33
C LEU A 256 1.16 2.59 5.24
N ILE A 257 1.68 3.41 6.15
CA ILE A 257 0.83 4.20 7.05
C ILE A 257 0.03 5.29 6.32
N GLU A 258 0.59 5.82 5.23
CA GLU A 258 -0.04 6.88 4.43
C GLU A 258 -1.26 6.35 3.66
N THR A 259 -1.33 5.03 3.43
CA THR A 259 -2.52 4.41 2.82
C THR A 259 -3.78 4.57 3.66
N ARG A 260 -3.63 4.82 4.98
CA ARG A 260 -4.75 5.05 5.90
C ARG A 260 -5.44 6.38 5.68
N ARG A 261 -4.88 7.28 4.86
CA ARG A 261 -5.62 8.44 4.35
C ARG A 261 -6.86 8.00 3.59
N ASN A 262 -6.75 6.97 2.75
CA ASN A 262 -7.93 6.43 2.08
C ASN A 262 -8.78 5.59 3.05
N LEU A 263 -9.99 6.07 3.33
CA LEU A 263 -10.95 5.45 4.24
C LEU A 263 -11.43 4.07 3.78
N GLU A 264 -11.47 3.82 2.47
CA GLU A 264 -11.94 2.58 1.87
C GLU A 264 -10.84 1.50 1.81
N VAL A 265 -9.61 1.83 2.17
CA VAL A 265 -8.48 0.88 2.13
C VAL A 265 -8.49 0.02 3.40
N PRO A 266 -8.61 -1.32 3.28
CA PRO A 266 -8.49 -2.22 4.43
C PRO A 266 -7.06 -2.17 4.97
N LYS A 267 -6.87 -2.62 6.22
CA LYS A 267 -5.52 -2.76 6.76
C LYS A 267 -4.80 -3.89 6.02
N VAL A 268 -3.53 -3.67 5.65
CA VAL A 268 -2.72 -4.68 4.94
C VAL A 268 -1.40 -4.94 5.66
N SER A 269 -0.95 -6.21 5.70
CA SER A 269 0.31 -6.66 6.29
C SER A 269 1.00 -7.76 5.48
#